data_AF-Q6AQN0-F1
#
_entry.id   AF-Q6AQN0-F1
#
_cell.length_a   1.000
_cell.length_b   1.000
_cell.length_c   1.000
_cell.angle_alpha   90.00
_cell.angle_beta   90.00
_cell.angle_gamma   90.00
#
_symmetry.space_group_name_H-M   'P 1'
#
loop_
_entity.id
_entity.type
_entity.pdbx_description
1 polymer ?
#
loop_
_entity_poly.entity_id
_entity_poly.type
_entity_poly.pdbx_seq_one_letter_code
_entity_poly.pdbx_strand_id
1 'polypeptide(L)' 'MDNEITIQYNGKFYSAEYLVTEDILTVYLPDGGIAESELKGLKAESAAGVHIKSYIRLNS' A
#
# COMPACT_ATOMS: atom_id res chain seq x y z
N MET A 1 15.09 0.16 -1.71
CA MET A 1 14.48 0.53 -3.00
C MET A 1 13.03 0.78 -2.70
N ASP A 2 12.62 2.03 -2.72
CA ASP A 2 11.21 2.41 -2.58
C ASP A 2 10.48 1.95 -3.83
N ASN A 3 9.44 1.15 -3.65
CA ASN A 3 8.61 0.65 -4.73
C ASN A 3 7.30 1.43 -4.73
N GLU A 4 6.72 1.66 -5.90
CA GLU A 4 5.43 2.32 -6.03
C GLU A 4 4.39 1.32 -6.53
N ILE A 5 3.17 1.42 -6.02
CA ILE A 5 2.00 0.73 -6.56
C ILE A 5 0.91 1.75 -6.88
N THR A 6 0.26 1.58 -8.02
CA THR A 6 -0.86 2.42 -8.46
C THR A 6 -2.09 1.57 -8.67
N ILE A 7 -3.21 1.97 -8.08
CA ILE A 7 -4.52 1.29 -8.18
C ILE A 7 -5.55 2.27 -8.75
N GLN A 8 -6.31 1.81 -9.74
CA GLN A 8 -7.48 2.53 -10.22
C GLN A 8 -8.72 2.11 -9.41
N TYR A 9 -9.46 3.07 -8.87
CA TYR A 9 -10.73 2.86 -8.18
C TYR A 9 -11.70 4.00 -8.47
N ASN A 10 -12.92 3.68 -8.89
CA ASN A 10 -13.96 4.65 -9.28
C ASN A 10 -13.47 5.72 -10.29
N GLY A 11 -12.64 5.32 -11.26
CA GLY A 11 -12.08 6.23 -12.27
C GLY A 11 -10.96 7.16 -11.76
N LYS A 12 -10.61 7.10 -10.47
CA LYS A 12 -9.47 7.82 -9.88
C LYS A 12 -8.29 6.87 -9.66
N PHE A 13 -7.08 7.37 -9.87
CA PHE A 13 -5.86 6.64 -9.57
C PHE A 13 -5.36 7.02 -8.18
N TYR A 14 -4.95 6.00 -7.43
CA TYR A 14 -4.35 6.13 -6.11
C TYR A 14 -2.99 5.45 -6.16
N SER A 15 -1.94 6.22 -5.88
CA SER A 15 -0.56 5.75 -5.86
C SER A 15 -0.03 5.83 -4.44
N ALA A 16 0.76 4.84 -4.05
CA ALA A 16 1.42 4.79 -2.75
C ALA A 16 2.80 4.18 -2.90
N GLU A 17 3.75 4.72 -2.15
CA GLU A 17 5.08 4.14 -2.01
C GLU A 17 5.06 3.08 -0.92
N TYR A 18 5.87 2.05 -1.08
CA TYR A 18 6.07 1.02 -0.08
C TYR A 18 7.52 0.57 0.00
N LEU A 19 7.91 0.22 1.22
CA LEU A 19 9.22 -0.28 1.58
C LEU A 19 9.06 -1.66 2.22
N VAL A 20 9.98 -2.56 1.90
CA VAL A 20 10.11 -3.85 2.59
C VAL A 20 11.43 -3.85 3.35
N THR A 21 11.34 -3.99 4.66
CA THR A 21 12.49 -4.13 5.55
C THR A 21 12.38 -5.48 6.24
N GLU A 22 13.30 -6.40 5.94
CA GLU A 22 13.24 -7.81 6.35
C GLU A 22 11.94 -8.49 5.90
N ASP A 23 10.97 -8.66 6.80
CA ASP A 23 9.63 -9.20 6.49
C ASP A 23 8.52 -8.17 6.76
N ILE A 24 8.87 -6.92 7.08
CA ILE A 24 7.92 -5.84 7.34
C ILE A 24 7.69 -5.03 6.06
N LEU A 25 6.43 -4.94 5.66
CA LEU A 25 5.94 -4.01 4.66
C LEU A 25 5.46 -2.73 5.33
N THR A 26 6.01 -1.61 4.91
CA THR A 26 5.56 -0.26 5.27
C THR A 26 5.02 0.41 4.02
N VAL A 27 3.78 0.92 4.07
CA VAL A 27 3.10 1.60 2.96
C VAL A 27 2.80 3.04 3.35
N TYR A 28 3.19 3.99 2.52
CA TYR A 28 2.95 5.42 2.69
C TYR A 28 1.66 5.80 1.96
N LEU A 29 0.59 6.00 2.73
CA LEU A 29 -0.75 6.27 2.21
C LEU A 29 -0.87 7.69 1.62
N PRO A 30 -1.82 7.95 0.71
CA PRO A 30 -1.97 9.25 0.05
C PRO A 30 -2.32 10.43 0.97
N ASP A 31 -2.80 10.18 2.18
CA ASP A 31 -3.08 11.19 3.20
C ASP A 31 -1.85 11.52 4.07
N GLY A 32 -0.71 10.89 3.81
CA GLY A 32 0.49 10.97 4.63
C GLY A 32 0.49 9.97 5.80
N GLY A 33 -0.54 9.12 5.92
CA GLY A 33 -0.58 8.02 6.86
C GLY A 33 0.41 6.92 6.51
N ILE A 34 0.70 6.05 7.48
CA ILE A 34 1.58 4.89 7.31
C ILE A 34 0.81 3.64 7.73
N ALA A 35 0.85 2.61 6.89
CA ALA A 35 0.31 1.29 7.20
C ALA A 35 1.42 0.25 7.20
N GLU A 36 1.52 -0.54 8.27
CA GLU A 36 2.55 -1.56 8.42
C GLU A 36 1.93 -2.95 8.55
N SER A 37 2.60 -3.94 7.96
CA SER A 37 2.23 -5.36 8.10
C SER A 37 3.40 -6.28 7.83
N GLU A 38 3.48 -7.38 8.56
CA GLU A 38 4.38 -8.50 8.20
C GLU A 38 3.91 -9.17 6.89
N LEU A 39 4.84 -9.49 6.00
CA LEU A 39 4.57 -10.16 4.74
C LEU A 39 4.28 -11.64 4.95
N LYS A 40 4.97 -12.35 5.86
CA LYS A 40 4.73 -13.78 6.14
C LYS A 40 4.71 -14.63 4.86
N GLY A 41 5.58 -14.31 3.90
CA GLY A 41 5.65 -14.97 2.59
C GLY A 41 4.68 -14.43 1.52
N LEU A 42 3.90 -13.40 1.82
CA LEU A 42 3.11 -12.67 0.82
C LEU A 42 3.99 -11.79 -0.05
N LYS A 43 3.55 -11.56 -1.30
CA LYS A 43 4.20 -10.57 -2.17
C LYS A 43 3.91 -9.17 -1.67
N ALA A 44 4.97 -8.36 -1.54
CA ALA A 44 4.90 -6.99 -1.05
C ALA A 44 3.91 -6.12 -1.83
N GLU A 45 3.94 -6.17 -3.15
CA GLU A 45 3.01 -5.44 -4.02
C GLU A 45 1.54 -5.80 -3.74
N SER A 46 1.22 -7.10 -3.61
CA SER A 46 -0.13 -7.56 -3.30
C SER A 46 -0.60 -7.08 -1.93
N ALA A 47 0.26 -7.16 -0.92
CA ALA A 47 -0.05 -6.70 0.43
C ALA A 47 -0.18 -5.16 0.49
N ALA A 48 0.68 -4.42 -0.22
CA ALA A 48 0.59 -2.96 -0.34
C ALA A 48 -0.73 -2.52 -0.99
N GLY A 49 -1.15 -3.26 -2.03
CA GLY A 49 -2.42 -3.00 -2.68
C GLY A 49 -3.64 -3.22 -1.80
N VAL A 50 -3.57 -4.14 -0.82
CA VAL A 50 -4.64 -4.31 0.18
C VAL A 50 -4.76 -3.08 1.08
N HIS A 51 -3.62 -2.54 1.55
CA HIS A 51 -3.60 -1.32 2.36
C HIS A 51 -4.21 -0.13 1.62
N ILE A 52 -3.84 0.08 0.35
CA ILE A 52 -4.40 1.15 -0.48
C ILE A 52 -5.90 0.97 -0.70
N LYS A 53 -6.37 -0.26 -1.00
CA LYS A 53 -7.80 -0.53 -1.14
C LYS A 53 -8.58 -0.27 0.15
N SER A 54 -7.99 -0.61 1.30
CA SER A 54 -8.57 -0.32 2.61
C SER A 54 -8.67 1.19 2.84
N TYR A 55 -7.59 1.94 2.58
CA TYR A 55 -7.56 3.39 2.64
C TYR A 55 -8.64 4.02 1.75
N ILE A 56 -8.73 3.60 0.49
CA ILE A 56 -9.74 4.10 -0.45
C ILE A 56 -11.13 3.84 0.12
N ARG A 57 -11.44 2.63 0.58
CA ARG A 57 -12.76 2.29 1.14
C ARG A 57 -13.15 3.15 2.35
N LEU A 58 -12.18 3.57 3.15
CA LEU A 58 -12.42 4.41 4.33
C LEU A 58 -12.57 5.90 3.98
N ASN A 59 -12.08 6.33 2.82
CA ASN A 59 -12.03 7.74 2.40
C ASN A 59 -12.83 8.04 1.11
N SER A 60 -13.57 7.06 0.57
CA SER A 60 -14.39 7.16 -0.65
C SER A 60 -15.83 7.54 -0.36
#